data_AF-A0A9X4SPH2-F1
#
_entry.id   AF-A0A9X4SPH2-F1
#
_cell.length_a   1.000
_cell.length_b   1.000
_cell.length_c   1.000
_cell.angle_alpha   90.00
_cell.angle_beta   90.00
_cell.angle_gamma   90.00
#
_symmetry.space_group_name_H-M   'P 1'
#
loop_
_entity.id
_entity.type
_entity.pdbx_description
1 polymer ?
#
loop_
_entity_poly.entity_id
_entity_poly.type
_entity_poly.pdbx_seq_one_letter_code
_entity_poly.pdbx_strand_id
1 'polypeptide(L)'
;IANTGETAIGYLGIGLAFGLAVTIMACAVGGVSGGHFNPAVSLAMMINKRLAIKDGIAYVISQFVGALAASAVLSIFIKALNLPKDGFGQTDFPNITAGEAFLFEAIITFLFVFVILMVTSEKYGNAVLAPVAIGLALAFLIIVALNLTGGSLNPARSFGPAVFAGGTALSHYWVYLLAPLVGAAIAAV
;
A
#
# COMPACT_ATOMS: atom_id res chain seq x y z
N ILE A 1 -21.70 2.19 8.55
CA ILE A 1 -21.38 0.84 8.03
C ILE A 1 -22.38 -0.10 8.70
N ALA A 2 -23.40 -0.54 7.97
CA ALA A 2 -24.47 -1.35 8.53
C ALA A 2 -23.99 -2.79 8.74
N ASN A 3 -24.21 -3.30 9.96
CA ASN A 3 -24.23 -4.72 10.25
C ASN A 3 -25.33 -5.39 9.41
N THR A 4 -24.94 -6.06 8.33
CA THR A 4 -25.73 -7.14 7.76
C THR A 4 -24.99 -8.43 8.08
N GLY A 5 -25.55 -9.20 9.02
CA GLY A 5 -25.01 -10.47 9.46
C GLY A 5 -24.92 -11.44 8.30
N GLU A 6 -23.69 -11.79 7.96
CA GLU A 6 -23.14 -13.11 7.60
C GLU A 6 -21.75 -12.83 6.99
N THR A 7 -20.71 -13.00 7.81
CA THR A 7 -19.27 -12.96 7.49
C THR A 7 -18.69 -11.68 6.84
N ALA A 8 -18.94 -10.50 7.40
CA ALA A 8 -18.08 -9.34 7.11
C ALA A 8 -16.68 -9.58 7.73
N ILE A 9 -15.67 -9.79 6.88
CA ILE A 9 -14.25 -10.04 7.23
C ILE A 9 -13.65 -8.92 8.12
N GLY A 10 -14.32 -7.76 8.23
CA GLY A 10 -14.00 -6.66 9.13
C GLY A 10 -12.63 -6.02 8.82
N TYR A 11 -12.23 -5.01 9.60
CA TYR A 11 -10.91 -4.38 9.41
C TYR A 11 -9.77 -5.36 9.60
N LEU A 12 -9.93 -6.31 10.53
CA LEU A 12 -8.94 -7.35 10.80
C LEU A 12 -8.62 -8.15 9.54
N GLY A 13 -9.63 -8.72 8.90
CA GLY A 13 -9.34 -9.57 7.75
C GLY A 13 -9.03 -8.79 6.48
N ILE A 14 -9.49 -7.54 6.32
CA ILE A 14 -8.99 -6.65 5.25
C ILE A 14 -7.49 -6.39 5.45
N GLY A 15 -7.07 -5.98 6.65
CA GLY A 15 -5.65 -5.77 6.95
C GLY A 15 -4.82 -7.03 6.76
N LEU A 16 -5.27 -8.18 7.25
CA LEU A 16 -4.61 -9.46 7.03
C LEU A 16 -4.51 -9.80 5.55
N ALA A 17 -5.53 -9.53 4.72
CA ALA A 17 -5.47 -9.78 3.28
C ALA A 17 -4.35 -8.95 2.61
N PHE A 18 -4.20 -7.67 2.94
CA PHE A 18 -3.11 -6.83 2.45
C PHE A 18 -1.74 -7.36 2.89
N GLY A 19 -1.60 -7.68 4.18
CA GLY A 19 -0.34 -8.18 4.72
C GLY A 19 0.06 -9.53 4.15
N LEU A 20 -0.88 -10.48 4.07
CA LEU A 20 -0.64 -11.81 3.51
C LEU A 20 -0.27 -11.73 2.03
N ALA A 21 -0.93 -10.88 1.24
CA ALA A 21 -0.57 -10.69 -0.16
C ALA A 21 0.89 -10.24 -0.32
N VAL A 22 1.34 -9.27 0.49
CA VAL A 22 2.73 -8.81 0.48
C VAL A 22 3.69 -9.88 0.99
N THR A 23 3.36 -10.59 2.07
CA THR A 23 4.18 -11.72 2.57
C THR A 23 4.39 -12.77 1.50
N ILE A 24 3.30 -13.24 0.87
CA ILE A 24 3.34 -14.29 -0.16
C ILE A 24 4.18 -13.84 -1.35
N MET A 25 3.94 -12.63 -1.85
CA MET A 25 4.67 -12.12 -3.01
C MET A 25 6.13 -11.80 -2.69
N ALA A 26 6.45 -11.32 -1.49
CA ALA A 26 7.83 -11.14 -1.05
C ALA A 26 8.57 -12.48 -0.94
N CYS A 27 7.92 -13.55 -0.45
CA CYS A 27 8.49 -14.89 -0.49
C CYS A 27 8.68 -15.41 -1.92
N ALA A 28 7.70 -15.19 -2.81
CA ALA A 28 7.68 -15.76 -4.15
C ALA A 28 8.66 -15.07 -5.12
N VAL A 29 8.72 -13.74 -5.10
CA VAL A 29 9.50 -12.96 -6.08
C VAL A 29 10.43 -11.92 -5.45
N GLY A 30 10.52 -11.86 -4.12
CA GLY A 30 11.45 -10.97 -3.42
C GLY A 30 12.91 -11.27 -3.73
N GLY A 31 13.28 -12.54 -3.98
CA GLY A 31 14.63 -12.89 -4.46
C GLY A 31 14.95 -12.42 -5.88
N VAL A 32 13.94 -12.01 -6.67
CA VAL A 32 14.11 -11.52 -8.05
C VAL A 32 14.19 -10.00 -8.09
N SER A 33 13.28 -9.32 -7.38
CA SER A 33 13.12 -7.85 -7.46
C SER A 33 13.24 -7.13 -6.11
N GLY A 34 13.54 -7.82 -5.02
CA GLY A 34 13.41 -7.25 -3.67
C GLY A 34 11.96 -7.04 -3.21
N GLY A 35 10.97 -7.28 -4.07
CA GLY A 35 9.55 -7.31 -3.69
C GLY A 35 9.00 -5.98 -3.18
N HIS A 36 9.36 -4.85 -3.81
CA HIS A 36 8.95 -3.54 -3.31
C HIS A 36 7.44 -3.30 -3.38
N PHE A 37 6.82 -3.65 -4.51
CA PHE A 37 5.37 -3.52 -4.80
C PHE A 37 4.76 -2.14 -4.48
N ASN A 38 5.58 -1.11 -4.26
CA ASN A 38 5.19 0.17 -3.69
C ASN A 38 6.18 1.26 -4.13
N PRO A 39 5.73 2.35 -4.78
CA PRO A 39 6.58 3.47 -5.16
C PRO A 39 7.30 4.14 -3.99
N ALA A 40 6.66 4.20 -2.81
CA ALA A 40 7.25 4.76 -1.60
C ALA A 40 8.42 3.90 -1.10
N VAL A 41 8.29 2.57 -1.14
CA VAL A 41 9.40 1.64 -0.81
C VAL A 41 10.53 1.77 -1.83
N SER A 42 10.22 1.82 -3.13
CA SER A 42 11.23 2.03 -4.17
C SER A 42 11.97 3.35 -3.99
N LEU A 43 11.28 4.44 -3.64
CA LEU A 43 11.89 5.73 -3.33
C LEU A 43 12.86 5.62 -2.15
N ALA A 44 12.43 5.00 -1.05
CA ALA A 44 13.28 4.80 0.12
C ALA A 44 14.53 3.99 -0.19
N MET A 45 14.40 2.91 -0.99
CA MET A 45 15.55 2.11 -1.41
C MET A 45 16.51 2.89 -2.33
N MET A 46 16.01 3.81 -3.16
CA MET A 46 16.86 4.73 -3.93
C MET A 46 17.62 5.70 -3.02
N ILE A 47 16.93 6.33 -2.06
CA ILE A 47 17.54 7.27 -1.10
C ILE A 47 18.59 6.56 -0.25
N ASN A 48 18.29 5.34 0.23
CA ASN A 48 19.20 4.50 1.01
C ASN A 48 20.29 3.83 0.14
N LYS A 49 20.36 4.13 -1.16
CA LYS A 49 21.33 3.62 -2.15
C LYS A 49 21.32 2.09 -2.33
N ARG A 50 20.22 1.43 -2.00
CA ARG A 50 19.99 -0.01 -2.23
C ARG A 50 19.36 -0.32 -3.59
N LEU A 51 18.87 0.71 -4.29
CA LEU A 51 18.31 0.60 -5.64
C LEU A 51 18.87 1.72 -6.52
N ALA A 52 19.38 1.40 -7.70
CA ALA A 52 19.81 2.41 -8.66
C ALA A 52 18.60 3.21 -9.16
N ILE A 53 18.78 4.52 -9.36
CA ILE A 53 17.67 5.43 -9.72
C ILE A 53 16.94 4.98 -11.00
N LYS A 54 17.71 4.55 -12.00
CA LYS A 54 17.15 4.05 -13.27
C LYS A 54 16.21 2.86 -13.06
N ASP A 55 16.62 1.90 -12.23
CA ASP A 55 15.82 0.73 -11.92
C ASP A 55 14.63 1.13 -11.05
N GLY A 56 14.81 2.06 -10.12
CA GLY A 56 13.71 2.61 -9.32
C GLY A 56 12.61 3.26 -10.15
N ILE A 57 12.95 3.97 -11.23
CA ILE A 57 11.94 4.50 -12.16
C ILE A 57 11.17 3.36 -12.84
N ALA A 58 11.86 2.31 -13.32
CA ALA A 58 11.21 1.14 -13.91
C ALA A 58 10.30 0.40 -12.90
N TYR A 59 10.69 0.35 -11.63
CA TYR A 59 9.86 -0.18 -10.55
C TYR A 59 8.59 0.63 -10.37
N VAL A 60 8.70 1.96 -10.27
CA VAL A 60 7.53 2.83 -10.07
C VAL A 60 6.55 2.67 -11.23
N ILE A 61 7.03 2.67 -12.48
CA ILE A 61 6.19 2.48 -13.67
C ILE A 61 5.50 1.11 -13.62
N SER A 62 6.25 0.03 -13.40
CA SER A 62 5.68 -1.32 -13.36
C SER A 62 4.65 -1.50 -12.24
N GLN A 63 4.85 -0.85 -11.08
CA GLN A 63 3.91 -0.87 -9.97
C GLN A 63 2.58 -0.18 -10.32
N PHE A 64 2.63 0.98 -10.96
CA PHE A 64 1.40 1.65 -11.43
C PHE A 64 0.67 0.85 -12.51
N VAL A 65 1.40 0.29 -13.49
CA VAL A 65 0.82 -0.58 -14.52
C VAL A 65 0.18 -1.81 -13.88
N GLY A 66 0.85 -2.44 -12.93
CA GLY A 66 0.32 -3.59 -12.18
C GLY A 66 -0.94 -3.24 -11.40
N ALA A 67 -0.98 -2.10 -10.72
CA ALA A 67 -2.16 -1.65 -9.98
C ALA A 67 -3.37 -1.37 -10.88
N LEU A 68 -3.15 -0.78 -12.05
CA LEU A 68 -4.19 -0.59 -13.06
C LEU A 68 -4.69 -1.94 -13.61
N ALA A 69 -3.79 -2.86 -13.94
CA ALA A 69 -4.15 -4.18 -14.42
C ALA A 69 -4.95 -4.98 -13.36
N ALA A 70 -4.52 -4.95 -12.10
CA ALA A 70 -5.24 -5.59 -11.00
C ALA A 70 -6.65 -4.99 -10.82
N SER A 71 -6.78 -3.66 -10.90
CA SER A 71 -8.08 -2.98 -10.79
C SER A 71 -9.00 -3.27 -11.99
N ALA A 72 -8.43 -3.39 -13.19
CA ALA A 72 -9.16 -3.82 -14.38
C ALA A 72 -9.70 -5.25 -14.22
N VAL A 73 -8.89 -6.18 -13.73
CA VAL A 73 -9.33 -7.55 -13.43
C VAL A 73 -10.41 -7.55 -12.35
N LEU A 74 -10.23 -6.79 -11.27
CA LEU A 74 -11.22 -6.66 -10.20
C LEU A 74 -12.57 -6.12 -10.71
N SER A 75 -12.58 -5.22 -11.69
CA SER A 75 -13.81 -4.67 -12.28
C SER A 75 -14.71 -5.75 -12.89
N ILE A 76 -14.12 -6.82 -13.43
CA ILE A 76 -14.84 -7.98 -13.97
C ILE A 76 -15.63 -8.67 -12.85
N PHE A 77 -15.00 -8.87 -11.69
CA PHE A 77 -15.61 -9.54 -10.55
C PHE A 77 -16.61 -8.66 -9.80
N ILE A 78 -16.35 -7.35 -9.67
CA ILE A 78 -17.33 -6.39 -9.14
C ILE A 78 -18.61 -6.46 -9.95
N LYS A 79 -18.51 -6.47 -11.28
CA LYS A 79 -19.67 -6.61 -12.17
C LYS A 79 -20.33 -7.99 -12.03
N ALA A 80 -19.56 -9.06 -12.01
CA ALA A 80 -20.10 -10.43 -11.91
C ALA A 80 -20.85 -10.68 -10.60
N LEU A 81 -20.39 -10.06 -9.51
CA LEU A 81 -20.99 -10.17 -8.18
C LEU A 81 -22.04 -9.07 -7.89
N ASN A 82 -22.32 -8.21 -8.87
CA ASN A 82 -23.24 -7.07 -8.75
C ASN A 82 -22.91 -6.17 -7.53
N LEU A 83 -21.62 -5.92 -7.30
CA LEU A 83 -21.14 -5.09 -6.21
C LEU A 83 -21.24 -3.59 -6.54
N PRO A 84 -21.36 -2.73 -5.52
CA PRO A 84 -21.31 -1.27 -5.67
C PRO A 84 -20.03 -0.76 -6.37
N LYS A 85 -20.10 0.43 -6.99
CA LYS A 85 -18.97 1.06 -7.69
C LYS A 85 -17.80 1.44 -6.78
N ASP A 86 -18.04 1.56 -5.48
CA ASP A 86 -17.04 1.76 -4.43
C ASP A 86 -16.44 0.42 -3.92
N GLY A 87 -16.73 -0.70 -4.59
CA GLY A 87 -16.21 -2.03 -4.27
C GLY A 87 -14.76 -2.30 -4.68
N PHE A 88 -13.99 -1.29 -5.15
CA PHE A 88 -12.59 -1.47 -5.57
C PHE A 88 -11.59 -1.45 -4.40
N GLY A 89 -12.03 -1.19 -3.18
CA GLY A 89 -11.13 -1.05 -2.03
C GLY A 89 -10.23 0.18 -2.12
N GLN A 90 -10.73 1.23 -2.79
CA GLN A 90 -10.10 2.53 -2.93
C GLN A 90 -9.96 3.24 -1.58
N THR A 91 -8.91 4.05 -1.46
CA THR A 91 -8.66 4.87 -0.28
C THR A 91 -9.40 6.18 -0.37
N ASP A 92 -9.99 6.63 0.74
CA ASP A 92 -10.63 7.93 0.87
C ASP A 92 -10.58 8.43 2.33
N PHE A 93 -10.76 9.72 2.56
CA PHE A 93 -10.74 10.35 3.88
C PHE A 93 -11.98 11.25 4.12
N PRO A 94 -13.21 10.75 3.96
CA PRO A 94 -14.42 11.59 3.97
C PRO A 94 -14.70 12.30 5.31
N ASN A 95 -14.07 11.86 6.39
CA ASN A 95 -14.36 12.31 7.75
C ASN A 95 -13.28 13.23 8.35
N ILE A 96 -12.19 13.49 7.63
CA ILE A 96 -11.07 14.31 8.11
C ILE A 96 -10.58 15.25 7.01
N THR A 97 -9.81 16.26 7.39
CA THR A 97 -9.22 17.20 6.43
C THR A 97 -8.07 16.54 5.66
N ALA A 98 -7.75 17.11 4.49
CA ALA A 98 -6.61 16.65 3.70
C ALA A 98 -5.27 16.78 4.46
N GLY A 99 -5.12 17.78 5.34
CA GLY A 99 -3.93 17.95 6.16
C GLY A 99 -3.76 16.85 7.21
N GLU A 100 -4.85 16.47 7.88
CA GLU A 100 -4.86 15.34 8.84
C GLU A 100 -4.59 14.01 8.13
N ALA A 101 -5.24 13.79 6.98
CA ALA A 101 -5.01 12.59 6.16
C ALA A 101 -3.56 12.51 5.66
N PHE A 102 -2.98 13.64 5.23
CA PHE A 102 -1.59 13.71 4.80
C PHE A 102 -0.63 13.36 5.94
N LEU A 103 -0.79 13.98 7.11
CA LEU A 103 0.05 13.71 8.27
C LEU A 103 -0.04 12.22 8.66
N PHE A 104 -1.25 11.68 8.71
CA PHE A 104 -1.48 10.30 9.09
C PHE A 104 -0.85 9.31 8.09
N GLU A 105 -1.09 9.48 6.78
CA GLU A 105 -0.50 8.66 5.71
C GLU A 105 1.03 8.73 5.70
N ALA A 106 1.61 9.91 5.96
CA ALA A 106 3.05 10.06 6.07
C ALA A 106 3.62 9.27 7.26
N ILE A 107 2.97 9.33 8.43
CA ILE A 107 3.40 8.60 9.63
C ILE A 107 3.32 7.08 9.41
N ILE A 108 2.19 6.56 8.93
CA ILE A 108 2.05 5.10 8.75
C ILE A 108 2.99 4.58 7.65
N THR A 109 3.27 5.37 6.60
CA THR A 109 4.24 4.99 5.58
C THR A 109 5.66 5.04 6.10
N PHE A 110 6.00 6.04 6.92
CA PHE A 110 7.28 6.09 7.62
C PHE A 110 7.50 4.81 8.43
N LEU A 111 6.52 4.40 9.25
CA LEU A 111 6.62 3.20 10.07
C LEU A 111 6.78 1.93 9.21
N PHE A 112 6.00 1.82 8.12
CA PHE A 112 6.08 0.69 7.21
C PHE A 112 7.46 0.58 6.54
N VAL A 113 7.95 1.68 5.98
CA VAL A 113 9.25 1.74 5.30
C VAL A 113 10.40 1.56 6.29
N PHE A 114 10.29 2.11 7.51
CA PHE A 114 11.27 1.88 8.58
C PHE A 114 11.39 0.38 8.91
N VAL A 115 10.26 -0.32 9.08
CA VAL A 115 10.28 -1.77 9.29
C VAL A 115 11.00 -2.47 8.14
N ILE A 116 10.65 -2.16 6.89
CA ILE A 116 11.31 -2.73 5.71
C ILE A 116 12.82 -2.52 5.75
N LEU A 117 13.29 -1.28 5.96
CA LEU A 117 14.72 -0.95 5.96
C LEU A 117 15.49 -1.68 7.05
N MET A 118 14.90 -1.84 8.22
CA MET A 118 15.51 -2.50 9.38
C MET A 118 15.54 -4.03 9.22
N VAL A 119 14.43 -4.66 8.83
CA VAL A 119 14.39 -6.12 8.70
C VAL A 119 15.19 -6.63 7.50
N THR A 120 15.39 -5.78 6.49
CA THR A 120 16.24 -6.06 5.32
C THR A 120 17.68 -5.54 5.47
N SER A 121 18.04 -4.97 6.61
CA SER A 121 19.42 -4.51 6.87
C SER A 121 20.39 -5.69 6.87
N GLU A 122 21.53 -5.56 6.18
CA GLU A 122 22.59 -6.57 6.21
C GLU A 122 23.21 -6.72 7.62
N LYS A 123 23.27 -5.63 8.39
CA LYS A 123 23.93 -5.60 9.70
C LYS A 123 23.00 -5.99 10.85
N TYR A 124 21.74 -5.57 10.80
CA TYR A 124 20.80 -5.70 11.92
C TYR A 124 19.54 -6.50 11.58
N GLY A 125 19.33 -6.80 10.31
CA GLY A 125 18.10 -7.43 9.81
C GLY A 125 18.14 -8.95 9.88
N ASN A 126 17.02 -9.54 9.47
CA ASN A 126 16.87 -10.98 9.32
C ASN A 126 16.15 -11.26 8.00
N ALA A 127 16.93 -11.52 6.95
CA ALA A 127 16.42 -11.72 5.60
C ALA A 127 15.40 -12.88 5.50
N VAL A 128 15.53 -13.91 6.35
CA VAL A 128 14.61 -15.06 6.37
C VAL A 128 13.23 -14.65 6.89
N LEU A 129 13.18 -13.79 7.91
CA LEU A 129 11.92 -13.32 8.51
C LEU A 129 11.36 -12.05 7.84
N ALA A 130 12.14 -11.39 6.99
CA ALA A 130 11.76 -10.12 6.36
C ALA A 130 10.38 -10.17 5.66
N PRO A 131 10.04 -11.17 4.82
CA PRO A 131 8.72 -11.21 4.17
C PRO A 131 7.55 -11.19 5.16
N VAL A 132 7.65 -12.00 6.23
CA VAL A 132 6.60 -12.11 7.25
C VAL A 132 6.51 -10.84 8.08
N ALA A 133 7.66 -10.27 8.49
CA ALA A 133 7.69 -9.03 9.27
C ALA A 133 7.08 -7.85 8.49
N ILE A 134 7.42 -7.73 7.20
CA ILE A 134 6.91 -6.68 6.31
C ILE A 134 5.39 -6.82 6.13
N GLY A 135 4.90 -8.03 5.83
CA GLY A 135 3.47 -8.25 5.65
C GLY A 135 2.67 -8.06 6.94
N LEU A 136 3.16 -8.51 8.10
CA LEU A 136 2.50 -8.27 9.38
C LEU A 136 2.47 -6.79 9.76
N ALA A 137 3.54 -6.04 9.48
CA ALA A 137 3.56 -4.59 9.66
C ALA A 137 2.52 -3.91 8.78
N LEU A 138 2.43 -4.30 7.50
CA LEU A 138 1.40 -3.77 6.60
C LEU A 138 -0.01 -4.12 7.10
N ALA A 139 -0.26 -5.36 7.52
CA ALA A 139 -1.57 -5.76 8.02
C ALA A 139 -1.98 -4.92 9.23
N PHE A 140 -1.09 -4.77 10.20
CA PHE A 140 -1.35 -3.95 11.39
C PHE A 140 -1.64 -2.49 11.03
N LEU A 141 -0.81 -1.88 10.18
CA LEU A 141 -0.98 -0.48 9.80
C LEU A 141 -2.28 -0.26 9.01
N ILE A 142 -2.69 -1.20 8.16
CA ILE A 142 -3.98 -1.14 7.46
C ILE A 142 -5.15 -1.25 8.45
N ILE A 143 -5.10 -2.15 9.44
CA ILE A 143 -6.14 -2.26 10.48
C ILE A 143 -6.35 -0.91 11.18
N VAL A 144 -5.25 -0.22 11.50
CA VAL A 144 -5.28 1.11 12.14
C VAL A 144 -5.80 2.19 11.19
N ALA A 145 -5.38 2.14 9.91
CA ALA A 145 -5.62 3.20 8.95
C ALA A 145 -6.98 3.17 8.25
N LEU A 146 -7.63 2.00 8.18
CA LEU A 146 -8.84 1.78 7.36
C LEU A 146 -9.95 2.80 7.64
N ASN A 147 -10.16 3.18 8.89
CA ASN A 147 -11.22 4.11 9.27
C ASN A 147 -10.90 5.59 9.11
N LEU A 148 -9.63 5.95 8.98
CA LEU A 148 -9.23 7.34 8.83
C LEU A 148 -9.04 7.69 7.36
N THR A 149 -8.26 6.89 6.64
CA THR A 149 -7.82 7.20 5.27
C THR A 149 -7.98 6.02 4.30
N GLY A 150 -8.51 4.89 4.75
CA GLY A 150 -8.54 3.65 3.97
C GLY A 150 -7.19 2.92 3.88
N GLY A 151 -6.11 3.50 4.43
CA GLY A 151 -4.77 2.91 4.46
C GLY A 151 -4.15 2.76 3.08
N SER A 152 -3.53 3.83 2.57
CA SER A 152 -2.77 3.77 1.33
C SER A 152 -1.41 3.13 1.54
N LEU A 153 -0.52 3.82 2.26
CA LEU A 153 0.91 3.52 2.39
C LEU A 153 1.67 3.41 1.05
N ASN A 154 0.99 3.52 -0.09
CA ASN A 154 1.45 3.06 -1.39
C ASN A 154 0.73 3.81 -2.52
N PRO A 155 1.42 4.72 -3.22
CA PRO A 155 0.82 5.49 -4.31
C PRO A 155 0.19 4.63 -5.41
N ALA A 156 0.84 3.52 -5.82
CA ALA A 156 0.29 2.65 -6.86
C ALA A 156 -0.99 1.94 -6.40
N ARG A 157 -1.01 1.43 -5.17
CA ARG A 157 -2.17 0.74 -4.57
C ARG A 157 -3.40 1.65 -4.44
N SER A 158 -3.21 2.95 -4.23
CA SER A 158 -4.32 3.91 -4.21
C SER A 158 -4.75 4.34 -5.60
N PHE A 159 -3.79 4.52 -6.52
CA PHE A 159 -4.06 5.00 -7.87
C PHE A 159 -4.94 4.05 -8.68
N GLY A 160 -4.59 2.75 -8.71
CA GLY A 160 -5.30 1.75 -9.51
C GLY A 160 -6.82 1.78 -9.25
N PRO A 161 -7.27 1.50 -8.02
CA PRO A 161 -8.68 1.57 -7.64
C PRO A 161 -9.32 2.95 -7.90
N ALA A 162 -8.62 4.04 -7.63
CA ALA A 162 -9.16 5.40 -7.79
C ALA A 162 -9.52 5.73 -9.24
N VAL A 163 -8.74 5.26 -10.22
CA VAL A 163 -9.03 5.46 -11.65
C VAL A 163 -10.36 4.82 -12.06
N PHE A 164 -10.70 3.66 -11.49
CA PHE A 164 -11.93 2.93 -11.81
C PHE A 164 -13.13 3.38 -10.97
N ALA A 165 -12.91 3.68 -9.69
CA ALA A 165 -13.94 4.16 -8.78
C ALA A 165 -14.38 5.61 -9.11
N GLY A 166 -13.44 6.46 -9.53
CA GLY A 166 -13.68 7.88 -9.79
C GLY A 166 -14.03 8.67 -8.52
N GLY A 167 -14.77 9.77 -8.69
CA GLY A 167 -15.30 10.55 -7.58
C GLY A 167 -14.23 11.06 -6.61
N THR A 168 -14.54 10.99 -5.32
CA THR A 168 -13.67 11.45 -4.23
C THR A 168 -12.35 10.70 -4.19
N ALA A 169 -12.34 9.39 -4.47
CA ALA A 169 -11.13 8.59 -4.49
C ALA A 169 -10.08 9.14 -5.48
N LEU A 170 -10.53 9.61 -6.65
CA LEU A 170 -9.63 10.22 -7.64
C LEU A 170 -9.29 11.66 -7.29
N SER A 171 -10.23 12.47 -6.81
CA SER A 171 -9.93 13.87 -6.44
C SER A 171 -9.03 13.99 -5.21
N HIS A 172 -9.08 13.02 -4.30
CA HIS A 172 -8.27 12.95 -3.10
C HIS A 172 -6.93 12.21 -3.29
N TYR A 173 -6.72 11.59 -4.45
CA TYR A 173 -5.53 10.77 -4.75
C TYR A 173 -4.20 11.49 -4.49
N TRP A 174 -4.13 12.81 -4.68
CA TRP A 174 -2.89 13.57 -4.49
C TRP A 174 -2.29 13.41 -3.08
N VAL A 175 -3.12 13.22 -2.04
CA VAL A 175 -2.64 12.95 -0.67
C VAL A 175 -1.93 11.60 -0.63
N TYR A 176 -2.54 10.58 -1.23
CA TYR A 176 -2.02 9.23 -1.31
C TYR A 176 -0.83 9.06 -2.27
N LEU A 177 -0.61 10.05 -3.14
CA LEU A 177 0.62 10.15 -3.91
C LEU A 177 1.74 10.77 -3.08
N LEU A 178 1.51 11.91 -2.44
CA LEU A 178 2.57 12.70 -1.82
C LEU A 178 2.91 12.27 -0.39
N ALA A 179 1.92 12.01 0.45
CA ALA A 179 2.15 11.69 1.87
C ALA A 179 2.97 10.40 2.06
N PRO A 180 2.70 9.29 1.33
CA PRO A 180 3.54 8.10 1.42
C PRO A 180 4.99 8.36 0.99
N LEU A 181 5.21 9.17 -0.06
CA LEU A 181 6.57 9.48 -0.52
C LEU A 181 7.34 10.31 0.53
N VAL A 182 6.68 11.26 1.21
CA VAL A 182 7.28 12.03 2.31
C VAL A 182 7.64 11.11 3.48
N GLY A 183 6.71 10.26 3.92
CA GLY A 183 6.96 9.31 5.01
C GLY A 183 8.13 8.37 4.71
N ALA A 184 8.17 7.85 3.47
CA ALA A 184 9.25 6.98 3.02
C ALA A 184 10.60 7.67 2.91
N ALA A 185 10.63 8.93 2.43
CA ALA A 185 11.85 9.71 2.34
C ALA A 185 12.44 9.99 3.74
N ILE A 186 11.59 10.32 4.71
CA ILE A 186 12.01 10.53 6.10
C ILE A 186 12.56 9.22 6.70
N ALA A 187 11.92 8.08 6.43
CA ALA A 187 12.38 6.79 6.94
C ALA A 187 13.73 6.34 6.35
N ALA A 188 14.09 6.84 5.16
CA ALA A 188 15.26 6.38 4.41
C ALA A 188 16.58 7.06 4.80
N VAL A 189 16.52 8.17 5.52
CA VAL A 189 17.67 8.98 5.99
C VAL A 189 18.05 8.57 7.41
#